data_AF-A0A672PGX4-F1
#
_entry.id   AF-A0A672PGX4-F1
#
_cell.length_a   1.000
_cell.length_b   1.000
_cell.length_c   1.000
_cell.angle_alpha   90.00
_cell.angle_beta   90.00
_cell.angle_gamma   90.00
#
_symmetry.space_group_name_H-M   'P 1'
#
loop_
_entity.id
_entity.type
_entity.pdbx_description
1 polymer ?
#
loop_
_entity_poly.entity_id
_entity_poly.type
_entity_poly.pdbx_seq_one_letter_code
_entity_poly.pdbx_strand_id
1 'polypeptide(L)'
;KFVSKPSPTIYYELNMEYNPSDHPRASTIFLSKSQTDVREKRKSLYVNHQHPSGPMRRKYSSCSTIFLDDSTVSQPNLKYTIKCVSLAIYYHIKNRNVDGRMLLDIFDEKLHPLSKSEVPSDYDKHDPEQKQIYRFVRTLFSAAQLTAECAIVTLVYLERLLTYAEIDICPANWKRIVLGAILLASKVWDDQAVWNVDYCQILKDITVEDMNELERQFLELLQFNINVPSSVYAKYYFDLRSLSEANNLSFPLEPLSRDKAQKLEAISRLCDDRYKDLRKAAKKRSVSADNLTVVRWSPAIIS
;
A
#
# COMPACT_ATOMS: atom_id res chain seq x y z
N LYS A 1 1.18 -57.70 1.21
CA LYS A 1 2.03 -56.52 0.95
C LYS A 1 1.34 -55.66 -0.10
N PHE A 2 0.45 -54.75 0.31
CA PHE A 2 -0.08 -53.71 -0.56
C PHE A 2 0.30 -52.38 0.10
N VAL A 3 1.27 -51.70 -0.49
CA VAL A 3 1.70 -50.36 -0.09
C VAL A 3 0.83 -49.39 -0.86
N SER A 4 -0.07 -48.72 -0.16
CA SER A 4 -0.82 -47.57 -0.68
C SER A 4 0.13 -46.39 -0.84
N LYS A 5 0.38 -45.96 -2.08
CA LYS A 5 0.95 -44.63 -2.35
C LYS A 5 -0.11 -43.57 -2.05
N PRO A 6 0.20 -42.48 -1.32
CA PRO A 6 -0.70 -41.34 -1.25
C PRO A 6 -0.54 -40.48 -2.52
N SER A 7 -1.67 -40.09 -3.10
CA SER A 7 -1.75 -39.16 -4.24
C SER A 7 -1.38 -37.75 -3.82
N PRO A 8 -0.42 -37.06 -4.47
CA PRO A 8 -0.11 -35.66 -4.19
C PRO A 8 -0.82 -34.78 -5.21
N THR A 9 -2.04 -34.30 -4.94
CA THR A 9 -2.63 -33.26 -5.82
C THR A 9 -3.79 -32.43 -5.26
N ILE A 10 -4.38 -32.75 -4.10
CA ILE A 10 -5.63 -32.06 -3.67
C ILE A 10 -5.39 -30.89 -2.70
N TYR A 11 -4.20 -30.76 -2.11
CA TYR A 11 -3.92 -29.70 -1.12
C TYR A 11 -3.36 -28.39 -1.69
N TYR A 12 -2.98 -28.34 -2.97
CA TYR A 12 -2.32 -27.16 -3.56
C TYR A 12 -3.28 -26.17 -4.23
N GLU A 13 -4.51 -26.57 -4.60
CA GLU A 13 -5.44 -25.68 -5.31
C GLU A 13 -6.26 -24.77 -4.38
N LEU A 14 -6.43 -25.11 -3.10
CA LEU A 14 -7.37 -24.43 -2.20
C LEU A 14 -6.82 -23.20 -1.45
N ASN A 15 -5.53 -22.86 -1.59
CA ASN A 15 -4.92 -21.73 -0.87
C ASN A 15 -4.53 -20.52 -1.74
N MET A 16 -4.59 -20.62 -3.08
CA MET A 16 -4.32 -19.46 -3.96
C MET A 16 -5.53 -18.50 -4.08
N GLU A 17 -6.74 -18.91 -3.69
CA GLU A 17 -7.96 -18.11 -3.89
C GLU A 17 -8.17 -16.97 -2.87
N TYR A 18 -7.34 -16.88 -1.81
CA TYR A 18 -7.51 -15.88 -0.74
C TYR A 18 -6.23 -15.08 -0.47
N ASN A 19 -5.68 -14.38 -1.47
CA ASN A 19 -4.67 -13.36 -1.21
C ASN A 19 -5.34 -12.11 -0.58
N PRO A 20 -5.00 -11.73 0.67
CA PRO A 20 -5.58 -10.54 1.31
C PRO A 20 -5.40 -9.26 0.48
N SER A 21 -4.34 -9.17 -0.31
CA SER A 21 -4.00 -8.01 -1.13
C SER A 21 -5.00 -7.75 -2.25
N ASP A 22 -5.71 -8.78 -2.71
CA ASP A 22 -6.73 -8.66 -3.77
C ASP A 22 -8.14 -8.47 -3.24
N HIS A 23 -8.34 -8.80 -1.96
CA HIS A 23 -9.67 -8.81 -1.35
C HIS A 23 -9.94 -7.54 -0.53
N PRO A 24 -10.98 -6.75 -0.89
CA PRO A 24 -11.25 -5.47 -0.23
C PRO A 24 -11.73 -5.60 1.22
N ARG A 25 -12.18 -6.79 1.64
CA ARG A 25 -12.66 -7.06 3.00
C ARG A 25 -11.64 -7.74 3.90
N ALA A 26 -10.56 -8.28 3.35
CA ALA A 26 -9.49 -8.86 4.16
C ALA A 26 -8.69 -7.73 4.83
N SER A 27 -8.03 -7.99 5.96
CA SER A 27 -7.06 -7.03 6.52
C SER A 27 -5.79 -7.00 5.65
N THR A 28 -5.10 -5.87 5.57
CA THR A 28 -3.76 -5.80 4.94
C THR A 28 -2.70 -6.54 5.77
N ILE A 29 -1.66 -7.03 5.10
CA ILE A 29 -0.61 -7.82 5.74
C ILE A 29 0.27 -6.92 6.63
N PHE A 30 0.54 -5.69 6.21
CA PHE A 30 1.32 -4.73 7.00
C PHE A 30 0.61 -4.39 8.31
N LEU A 31 -0.73 -4.29 8.29
CA LEU A 31 -1.50 -3.94 9.47
C LEU A 31 -1.44 -5.05 10.49
N SER A 32 -1.55 -6.32 10.07
CA SER A 32 -1.35 -7.46 10.97
C SER A 32 0.08 -7.51 11.53
N LYS A 33 1.11 -7.31 10.69
CA LYS A 33 2.51 -7.23 11.12
C LYS A 33 2.82 -6.04 12.04
N SER A 34 2.03 -4.97 12.02
CA SER A 34 2.22 -3.83 12.92
C SER A 34 1.73 -4.08 14.36
N GLN A 35 0.78 -5.00 14.55
CA GLN A 35 0.12 -5.19 15.84
C GLN A 35 0.99 -5.86 16.90
N THR A 36 1.97 -6.68 16.50
CA THR A 36 2.96 -7.31 17.37
C THR A 36 3.73 -6.25 18.17
N ASP A 37 4.25 -5.23 17.48
CA ASP A 37 4.98 -4.10 18.06
C ASP A 37 4.11 -3.21 18.94
N VAL A 38 2.86 -2.93 18.54
CA VAL A 38 1.94 -2.12 19.35
C VAL A 38 1.65 -2.83 20.68
N ARG A 39 1.52 -4.16 20.67
CA ARG A 39 1.32 -4.97 21.88
C ARG A 39 2.55 -4.96 22.78
N GLU A 40 3.76 -5.03 22.22
CA GLU A 40 5.01 -4.93 22.97
C GLU A 40 5.21 -3.54 23.59
N LYS A 41 4.98 -2.47 22.83
CA LYS A 41 5.02 -1.08 23.34
C LYS A 41 4.02 -0.86 24.48
N ARG A 42 2.81 -1.41 24.37
CA ARG A 42 1.83 -1.34 25.47
C ARG A 42 2.33 -2.09 26.69
N LYS A 43 2.88 -3.30 26.54
CA LYS A 43 3.42 -4.09 27.66
C LYS A 43 4.60 -3.39 28.35
N SER A 44 5.53 -2.79 27.61
CA SER A 44 6.68 -2.08 28.21
C SER A 44 6.28 -0.82 28.98
N LEU A 45 5.22 -0.13 28.55
CA LEU A 45 4.62 1.00 29.27
C LEU A 45 3.91 0.60 30.57
N TYR A 46 3.43 -0.64 30.71
CA TYR A 46 2.86 -1.12 31.97
C TYR A 46 3.95 -1.54 32.98
N VAL A 47 5.13 -1.96 32.51
CA VAL A 47 6.25 -2.39 33.36
C VAL A 47 7.05 -1.20 33.89
N ASN A 48 7.25 -0.17 33.06
CA ASN A 48 7.90 1.06 33.48
C ASN A 48 6.82 2.03 33.99
N HIS A 49 6.85 2.40 35.28
CA HIS A 49 5.97 3.39 35.93
C HIS A 49 6.16 4.84 35.40
N GLN A 50 6.41 5.02 34.11
CA GLN A 50 6.42 6.31 33.45
C GLN A 50 5.00 6.65 33.01
N HIS A 51 4.35 7.54 33.75
CA HIS A 51 3.15 8.22 33.28
C HIS A 51 3.46 8.90 31.94
N PRO A 52 2.76 8.59 30.85
CA PRO A 52 2.96 9.31 29.61
C PRO A 52 2.56 10.76 29.83
N SER A 53 3.35 11.69 29.29
CA SER A 53 2.82 12.98 28.85
C SER A 53 1.51 12.69 28.08
N GLY A 54 0.40 13.20 28.61
CA GLY A 54 -0.94 12.73 28.24
C GLY A 54 -1.15 12.71 26.73
N PRO A 55 -1.94 11.76 26.20
CA PRO A 55 -2.21 11.71 24.76
C PRO A 55 -2.72 13.08 24.32
N MET A 56 -2.18 13.62 23.20
CA MET A 56 -2.78 14.77 22.51
C MET A 56 -4.28 14.52 22.49
N ARG A 57 -5.07 15.40 23.14
CA ARG A 57 -6.53 15.23 23.25
C ARG A 57 -7.07 14.96 21.86
N ARG A 58 -7.49 13.72 21.62
CA ARG A 58 -8.12 13.31 20.37
C ARG A 58 -9.34 14.23 20.21
N LYS A 59 -9.31 15.08 19.19
CA LYS A 59 -10.42 16.02 18.92
C LYS A 59 -11.52 15.20 18.25
N TYR A 60 -12.75 15.36 18.72
CA TYR A 60 -13.91 14.65 18.19
C TYR A 60 -14.83 15.64 17.49
N SER A 61 -15.44 15.22 16.38
CA SER A 61 -16.49 15.97 15.72
C SER A 61 -17.75 16.01 16.57
N SER A 62 -18.46 17.13 16.54
CA SER A 62 -19.77 17.36 17.17
C SER A 62 -20.76 17.82 16.09
N CYS A 63 -22.07 17.85 16.40
CA CYS A 63 -23.11 18.32 15.47
C CYS A 63 -22.86 19.74 14.93
N SER A 64 -22.15 20.59 15.66
CA SER A 64 -21.84 21.98 15.29
C SER A 64 -20.42 22.20 14.76
N THR A 65 -19.53 21.21 14.88
CA THR A 65 -18.10 21.38 14.53
C THR A 65 -17.52 20.05 14.09
N ILE A 66 -17.21 19.96 12.80
CA ILE A 66 -16.57 18.79 12.21
C ILE A 66 -15.06 19.03 12.19
N PHE A 67 -14.31 18.08 12.70
CA PHE A 67 -12.85 18.09 12.68
C PHE A 67 -12.37 17.12 11.59
N LEU A 68 -11.63 17.63 10.60
CA LEU A 68 -11.09 16.84 9.50
C LEU A 68 -9.59 17.12 9.35
N ASP A 69 -8.88 16.17 8.77
CA ASP A 69 -7.56 16.42 8.21
C ASP A 69 -7.65 16.62 6.69
N ASP A 70 -6.61 17.23 6.12
CA ASP A 70 -6.53 17.54 4.68
C ASP A 70 -6.11 16.31 3.85
N SER A 71 -6.50 15.11 4.26
CA SER A 71 -6.18 13.86 3.58
C SER A 71 -7.45 13.05 3.43
N THR A 72 -8.02 13.01 2.23
CA THR A 72 -9.20 12.21 1.89
C THR A 72 -8.80 10.99 1.06
N VAL A 73 -9.71 10.03 0.88
CA VAL A 73 -9.45 8.86 0.01
C VAL A 73 -9.22 9.27 -1.44
N SER A 74 -9.84 10.35 -1.91
CA SER A 74 -9.70 10.86 -3.28
C SER A 74 -8.55 11.85 -3.44
N GLN A 75 -8.01 12.37 -2.33
CA GLN A 75 -6.89 13.30 -2.33
C GLN A 75 -6.02 13.06 -1.09
N PRO A 76 -5.28 11.93 -1.05
CA PRO A 76 -4.40 11.63 0.07
C PRO A 76 -3.21 12.59 0.12
N ASN A 77 -2.73 12.87 1.33
CA ASN A 77 -1.57 13.73 1.50
C ASN A 77 -0.25 12.97 1.29
N LEU A 78 0.49 13.34 0.24
CA LEU A 78 1.74 12.67 -0.18
C LEU A 78 2.76 12.48 0.95
N LYS A 79 3.05 13.53 1.72
CA LYS A 79 4.07 13.49 2.76
C LYS A 79 3.72 12.46 3.84
N TYR A 80 2.44 12.36 4.22
CA TYR A 80 1.99 11.41 5.23
C TYR A 80 1.88 10.00 4.66
N THR A 81 1.39 9.86 3.44
CA THR A 81 1.31 8.56 2.78
C THR A 81 2.70 7.94 2.66
N ILE A 82 3.72 8.68 2.22
CA ILE A 82 5.10 8.18 2.15
C ILE A 82 5.60 7.73 3.53
N LYS A 83 5.33 8.49 4.60
CA LYS A 83 5.71 8.09 5.98
C LYS A 83 5.04 6.78 6.40
N CYS A 84 3.75 6.62 6.12
CA CYS A 84 2.98 5.44 6.51
C CYS A 84 3.38 4.22 5.68
N VAL A 85 3.56 4.37 4.37
CA VAL A 85 4.08 3.31 3.49
C VAL A 85 5.48 2.87 3.91
N SER A 86 6.35 3.81 4.25
CA SER A 86 7.70 3.48 4.76
C SER A 86 7.65 2.72 6.08
N LEU A 87 6.68 3.04 6.95
CA LEU A 87 6.46 2.31 8.19
C LEU A 87 5.87 0.92 7.94
N ALA A 88 4.97 0.78 6.97
CA ALA A 88 4.43 -0.51 6.55
C ALA A 88 5.53 -1.44 6.02
N ILE A 89 6.42 -0.93 5.16
CA ILE A 89 7.61 -1.66 4.67
C ILE A 89 8.53 -2.04 5.83
N TYR A 90 8.77 -1.12 6.77
CA TYR A 90 9.56 -1.41 7.96
C TYR A 90 8.99 -2.58 8.77
N TYR A 91 7.67 -2.64 8.97
CA TYR A 91 7.03 -3.76 9.66
C TYR A 91 7.10 -5.07 8.87
N HIS A 92 7.05 -5.01 7.53
CA HIS A 92 7.28 -6.18 6.69
C HIS A 92 8.67 -6.79 6.89
N ILE A 93 9.69 -5.94 7.03
CA ILE A 93 11.08 -6.36 7.28
C ILE A 93 11.26 -6.85 8.72
N LYS A 94 10.90 -6.02 9.70
CA LYS A 94 11.13 -6.29 11.12
C LYS A 94 10.41 -7.56 11.57
N ASN A 95 9.17 -7.74 11.13
CA ASN A 95 8.30 -8.86 11.51
C ASN A 95 8.15 -9.84 10.33
N ARG A 96 9.23 -10.05 9.58
CA ARG A 96 9.31 -11.08 8.52
C ARG A 96 9.24 -12.48 9.11
N ASN A 97 8.75 -13.44 8.33
CA ASN A 97 8.80 -14.84 8.74
C ASN A 97 10.24 -15.33 8.55
N VAL A 98 10.80 -16.01 9.55
CA VAL A 98 12.19 -16.53 9.48
C VAL A 98 12.26 -17.83 8.67
N ASP A 99 11.12 -18.31 8.18
CA ASP A 99 10.97 -19.55 7.42
C ASP A 99 11.49 -19.39 5.99
N GLY A 100 12.82 -19.35 5.81
CA GLY A 100 13.55 -19.76 4.59
C GLY A 100 13.01 -19.32 3.23
N ARG A 101 12.25 -18.21 3.16
CA ARG A 101 11.59 -17.77 1.92
C ARG A 101 12.62 -17.41 0.86
N MET A 102 12.26 -17.63 -0.40
CA MET A 102 13.20 -17.53 -1.52
C MET A 102 13.79 -16.12 -1.62
N LEU A 103 15.12 -16.06 -1.72
CA LEU A 103 15.82 -14.89 -2.24
C LEU A 103 15.95 -15.06 -3.74
N LEU A 104 15.45 -14.09 -4.51
CA LEU A 104 15.62 -14.06 -5.96
C LEU A 104 16.78 -13.14 -6.32
N ASP A 105 17.64 -13.60 -7.23
CA ASP A 105 18.84 -12.88 -7.67
C ASP A 105 18.53 -11.47 -8.17
N ILE A 106 17.41 -11.30 -8.90
CA ILE A 106 16.96 -9.99 -9.42
C ILE A 106 16.69 -8.95 -8.32
N PHE A 107 16.48 -9.40 -7.08
CA PHE A 107 16.29 -8.49 -5.95
C PHE A 107 17.53 -8.37 -5.06
N ASP A 108 18.60 -9.12 -5.29
CA ASP A 108 19.81 -9.02 -4.47
C ASP A 108 20.56 -7.71 -4.78
N GLU A 109 20.87 -6.93 -3.75
CA GLU A 109 21.54 -5.64 -3.89
C GLU A 109 23.04 -5.78 -4.24
N LYS A 110 23.69 -6.89 -3.89
CA LYS A 110 25.10 -7.13 -4.20
C LYS A 110 25.29 -7.57 -5.65
N LEU A 111 24.40 -8.42 -6.17
CA LEU A 111 24.42 -8.83 -7.58
C LEU A 111 24.13 -7.66 -8.51
N HIS A 112 23.37 -6.69 -8.04
CA HIS A 112 23.01 -5.55 -8.85
C HIS A 112 22.77 -4.29 -7.97
N PRO A 113 23.82 -3.50 -7.74
CA PRO A 113 23.79 -2.37 -6.83
C PRO A 113 22.97 -1.19 -7.34
N LEU A 114 22.36 -0.43 -6.42
CA LEU A 114 21.59 0.78 -6.71
C LEU A 114 22.35 2.08 -6.42
N SER A 115 23.66 1.99 -6.17
CA SER A 115 24.50 3.14 -5.83
C SER A 115 25.98 2.90 -6.17
N LYS A 116 26.75 3.99 -6.31
CA LYS A 116 28.21 3.98 -6.52
C LYS A 116 29.02 3.37 -5.38
N SER A 117 28.51 3.39 -4.14
CA SER A 117 29.24 2.83 -3.02
C SER A 117 29.21 1.31 -3.09
N GLU A 118 30.36 0.69 -2.88
CA GLU A 118 30.44 -0.76 -2.72
C GLU A 118 29.45 -1.23 -1.66
N VAL A 119 28.71 -2.28 -2.00
CA VAL A 119 27.77 -2.91 -1.06
C VAL A 119 28.59 -3.55 0.05
N PRO A 120 28.37 -3.17 1.33
CA PRO A 120 29.13 -3.71 2.45
C PRO A 120 29.06 -5.23 2.52
N SER A 121 30.11 -5.88 3.02
CA SER A 121 30.15 -7.35 3.15
C SER A 121 29.07 -7.92 4.10
N ASP A 122 28.50 -7.08 4.95
CA ASP A 122 27.47 -7.38 5.94
C ASP A 122 26.09 -6.76 5.60
N TYR A 123 25.87 -6.38 4.33
CA TYR A 123 24.64 -5.75 3.85
C TYR A 123 23.37 -6.55 4.14
N ASP A 124 23.49 -7.87 4.24
CA ASP A 124 22.40 -8.82 4.49
C ASP A 124 22.11 -9.04 5.98
N LYS A 125 22.97 -8.53 6.88
CA LYS A 125 22.91 -8.82 8.32
C LYS A 125 22.07 -7.85 9.13
N HIS A 126 21.91 -6.62 8.65
CA HIS A 126 21.33 -5.53 9.43
C HIS A 126 20.05 -4.97 8.80
N ASP A 127 18.93 -5.12 9.49
CA ASP A 127 17.66 -4.53 9.08
C ASP A 127 17.77 -3.00 8.97
N PRO A 128 17.25 -2.38 7.88
CA PRO A 128 17.26 -0.94 7.74
C PRO A 128 16.35 -0.27 8.77
N GLU A 129 16.80 0.88 9.28
CA GLU A 129 15.95 1.76 10.06
C GLU A 129 14.80 2.30 9.20
N GLN A 130 13.64 2.54 9.82
CA GLN A 130 12.49 3.19 9.17
C GLN A 130 12.89 4.50 8.46
N LYS A 131 13.84 5.25 9.03
CA LYS A 131 14.34 6.51 8.45
C LYS A 131 15.09 6.30 7.13
N GLN A 132 15.81 5.19 6.98
CA GLN A 132 16.51 4.85 5.74
C GLN A 132 15.50 4.49 4.64
N ILE A 133 14.50 3.67 4.96
CA ILE A 133 13.39 3.33 4.05
C ILE A 133 12.65 4.60 3.62
N TYR A 134 12.28 5.45 4.58
CA TYR A 134 11.61 6.72 4.29
C TYR A 134 12.43 7.64 3.39
N ARG A 135 13.73 7.76 3.62
CA ARG A 135 14.60 8.56 2.76
C ARG A 135 14.63 8.01 1.34
N PHE A 136 14.75 6.69 1.17
CA PHE A 136 14.78 6.05 -0.13
C PHE A 136 13.48 6.31 -0.92
N VAL A 137 12.32 5.97 -0.32
CA VAL A 137 11.01 6.18 -0.95
C VAL A 137 10.79 7.66 -1.25
N ARG A 138 11.08 8.56 -0.30
CA ARG A 138 10.90 10.01 -0.50
C ARG A 138 11.77 10.55 -1.64
N THR A 139 13.01 10.09 -1.77
CA THR A 139 13.90 10.53 -2.85
C THR A 139 13.32 10.17 -4.22
N LEU A 140 12.85 8.92 -4.38
CA LEU A 140 12.24 8.47 -5.63
C LEU A 140 10.97 9.27 -5.95
N PHE A 141 10.04 9.36 -5.00
CA PHE A 141 8.78 10.11 -5.20
C PHE A 141 9.01 11.58 -5.49
N SER A 142 9.97 12.22 -4.81
CA SER A 142 10.28 13.63 -5.04
C SER A 142 10.95 13.88 -6.38
N ALA A 143 11.84 12.99 -6.83
CA ALA A 143 12.58 13.16 -8.07
C ALA A 143 11.73 12.81 -9.30
N ALA A 144 10.92 11.76 -9.21
CA ALA A 144 9.99 11.33 -10.25
C ALA A 144 8.62 12.03 -10.17
N GLN A 145 8.43 12.99 -9.26
CA GLN A 145 7.21 13.78 -9.07
C GLN A 145 5.93 12.94 -8.87
N LEU A 146 6.06 11.81 -8.18
CA LEU A 146 4.97 10.85 -8.01
C LEU A 146 3.93 11.29 -6.96
N THR A 147 2.71 10.80 -7.15
CA THR A 147 1.53 11.15 -6.33
C THR A 147 1.34 10.28 -5.10
N ALA A 148 0.45 10.68 -4.20
CA ALA A 148 0.20 9.98 -2.95
C ALA A 148 -0.53 8.65 -3.20
N GLU A 149 -1.37 8.63 -4.23
CA GLU A 149 -2.08 7.49 -4.74
C GLU A 149 -1.13 6.43 -5.30
N CYS A 150 -0.09 6.84 -6.02
CA CYS A 150 0.99 5.96 -6.49
C CYS A 150 1.69 5.24 -5.31
N ALA A 151 1.87 5.92 -4.17
CA ALA A 151 2.45 5.30 -2.97
C ALA A 151 1.54 4.21 -2.36
N ILE A 152 0.22 4.39 -2.43
CA ILE A 152 -0.73 3.38 -1.97
C ILE A 152 -0.70 2.17 -2.91
N VAL A 153 -0.71 2.39 -4.24
CA VAL A 153 -0.60 1.33 -5.25
C VAL A 153 0.73 0.56 -5.12
N THR A 154 1.83 1.26 -4.84
CA THR A 154 3.13 0.64 -4.54
C THR A 154 3.01 -0.39 -3.41
N LEU A 155 2.30 -0.04 -2.32
CA LEU A 155 2.12 -0.95 -1.19
C LEU A 155 1.25 -2.17 -1.54
N VAL A 156 0.23 -1.99 -2.39
CA VAL A 156 -0.57 -3.11 -2.94
C VAL A 156 0.34 -4.08 -3.70
N TYR A 157 1.19 -3.56 -4.59
CA TYR A 157 2.10 -4.38 -5.39
C TYR A 157 3.16 -5.09 -4.54
N LEU A 158 3.64 -4.44 -3.48
CA LEU A 158 4.51 -5.08 -2.50
C LEU A 158 3.82 -6.28 -1.86
N GLU A 159 2.62 -6.14 -1.29
CA GLU A 159 1.95 -7.27 -0.63
C GLU A 159 1.52 -8.38 -1.60
N ARG A 160 1.18 -8.03 -2.86
CA ARG A 160 1.00 -9.00 -3.93
C ARG A 160 2.28 -9.81 -4.17
N LEU A 161 3.42 -9.14 -4.34
CA LEU A 161 4.71 -9.79 -4.53
C LEU A 161 5.02 -10.78 -3.39
N LEU A 162 4.90 -10.33 -2.14
CA LEU A 162 5.22 -11.15 -0.96
C LEU A 162 4.32 -12.40 -0.85
N THR A 163 3.12 -12.34 -1.41
CA THR A 163 2.16 -13.44 -1.37
C THR A 163 2.30 -14.35 -2.58
N TYR A 164 2.38 -13.82 -3.80
CA TYR A 164 2.43 -14.60 -5.03
C TYR A 164 3.77 -15.27 -5.27
N ALA A 165 4.86 -14.57 -4.96
CA ALA A 165 6.20 -15.09 -5.12
C ALA A 165 6.72 -15.78 -3.85
N GLU A 166 5.93 -15.75 -2.76
CA GLU A 166 6.33 -16.26 -1.44
C GLU A 166 7.71 -15.75 -0.99
N ILE A 167 7.96 -14.45 -1.18
CA ILE A 167 9.20 -13.76 -0.80
C ILE A 167 8.95 -12.94 0.47
N ASP A 168 9.98 -12.77 1.29
CA ASP A 168 9.99 -11.78 2.37
C ASP A 168 10.94 -10.61 2.06
N ILE A 169 10.60 -9.43 2.59
CA ILE A 169 11.49 -8.26 2.50
C ILE A 169 12.58 -8.37 3.57
N CYS A 170 13.83 -8.38 3.13
CA CYS A 170 15.04 -8.62 3.91
C CYS A 170 16.07 -7.50 3.69
N PRO A 171 17.09 -7.40 4.56
CA PRO A 171 18.18 -6.41 4.40
C PRO A 171 18.85 -6.42 3.02
N ALA A 172 19.03 -7.61 2.44
CA ALA A 172 19.69 -7.80 1.16
C ALA A 172 18.87 -7.36 -0.07
N ASN A 173 17.54 -7.27 0.04
CA ASN A 173 16.66 -7.16 -1.12
C ASN A 173 15.67 -5.98 -1.09
N TRP A 174 15.51 -5.30 0.06
CA TRP A 174 14.41 -4.37 0.26
C TRP A 174 14.42 -3.19 -0.70
N LYS A 175 15.58 -2.65 -1.06
CA LYS A 175 15.64 -1.49 -1.97
C LYS A 175 15.17 -1.86 -3.37
N ARG A 176 15.58 -3.04 -3.85
CA ARG A 176 15.21 -3.58 -5.16
C ARG A 176 13.73 -3.90 -5.26
N ILE A 177 13.19 -4.56 -4.25
CA ILE A 177 11.75 -4.86 -4.17
C ILE A 177 10.93 -3.57 -4.14
N VAL A 178 11.32 -2.59 -3.32
CA VAL A 178 10.61 -1.31 -3.24
C VAL A 178 10.73 -0.52 -4.54
N LEU A 179 11.90 -0.51 -5.18
CA LEU A 179 12.10 0.13 -6.48
C LEU A 179 11.20 -0.50 -7.55
N GLY A 180 11.20 -1.83 -7.68
CA GLY A 180 10.35 -2.55 -8.65
C GLY A 180 8.86 -2.24 -8.49
N ALA A 181 8.37 -2.20 -7.24
CA ALA A 181 6.98 -1.85 -6.95
C ALA A 181 6.65 -0.40 -7.36
N ILE A 182 7.56 0.55 -7.09
CA ILE A 182 7.40 1.96 -7.46
C ILE A 182 7.40 2.14 -8.98
N LEU A 183 8.30 1.46 -9.70
CA LEU A 183 8.36 1.51 -11.16
C LEU A 183 7.02 1.13 -11.77
N LEU A 184 6.46 0.00 -11.35
CA LEU A 184 5.17 -0.46 -11.86
C LEU A 184 4.02 0.46 -11.45
N ALA A 185 3.98 0.89 -10.18
CA ALA A 185 2.93 1.79 -9.72
C ALA A 185 2.92 3.10 -10.52
N SER A 186 4.10 3.68 -10.78
CA SER A 186 4.25 4.94 -11.51
C SER A 186 3.82 4.86 -12.97
N LYS A 187 3.87 3.67 -13.58
CA LYS A 187 3.43 3.48 -14.98
C LYS A 187 1.94 3.17 -15.11
N VAL A 188 1.38 2.48 -14.12
CA VAL A 188 -0.02 2.05 -14.16
C VAL A 188 -0.95 3.12 -13.63
N TRP A 189 -0.51 3.90 -12.64
CA TRP A 189 -1.36 4.87 -11.96
C TRP A 189 -1.23 6.30 -12.48
N ASP A 190 -0.04 6.69 -12.95
CA ASP A 190 0.19 8.05 -13.42
C ASP A 190 -0.11 8.18 -14.92
N ASP A 191 -0.89 9.20 -15.30
CA ASP A 191 -1.16 9.52 -16.71
C ASP A 191 0.11 10.01 -17.43
N GLN A 192 1.09 10.54 -16.68
CA GLN A 192 2.41 10.92 -17.16
C GLN A 192 3.45 9.91 -16.66
N ALA A 193 3.45 8.72 -17.27
CA ALA A 193 4.38 7.66 -16.90
C ALA A 193 5.85 8.11 -17.04
N VAL A 194 6.62 7.86 -15.98
CA VAL A 194 8.06 8.12 -15.93
C VAL A 194 8.81 6.97 -16.61
N TRP A 195 9.77 7.30 -17.46
CA TRP A 195 10.52 6.30 -18.23
C TRP A 195 11.65 5.70 -17.37
N ASN A 196 12.07 4.46 -17.65
CA ASN A 196 13.15 3.82 -16.88
C ASN A 196 14.47 4.59 -16.94
N VAL A 197 14.74 5.28 -18.06
CA VAL A 197 15.92 6.15 -18.21
C VAL A 197 15.92 7.29 -17.19
N ASP A 198 14.76 7.81 -16.81
CA ASP A 198 14.66 8.87 -15.79
C ASP A 198 15.05 8.34 -14.41
N TYR A 199 14.66 7.10 -14.09
CA TYR A 199 15.08 6.43 -12.86
C TYR A 199 16.60 6.14 -12.82
N CYS A 200 17.22 5.82 -13.96
CA CYS A 200 18.69 5.70 -14.06
C CYS A 200 19.39 7.05 -13.78
N GLN A 201 18.76 8.19 -14.09
CA GLN A 201 19.31 9.51 -13.75
C GLN A 201 19.22 9.79 -12.24
N ILE A 202 18.15 9.32 -11.59
CA ILE A 202 17.94 9.46 -10.14
C ILE A 202 18.91 8.55 -9.38
N LEU A 203 18.97 7.28 -9.77
CA LEU A 203 19.83 6.24 -9.19
C LEU A 203 21.04 6.04 -10.11
N LYS A 204 22.02 6.93 -9.94
CA LYS A 204 23.25 6.94 -10.73
C LYS A 204 23.87 5.53 -10.76
N ASP A 205 24.23 5.08 -11.97
CA ASP A 205 24.93 3.82 -12.30
C ASP A 205 24.09 2.55 -12.38
N ILE A 206 22.75 2.67 -12.44
CA ILE A 206 21.91 1.57 -12.91
C ILE A 206 21.75 1.67 -14.43
N THR A 207 21.97 0.56 -15.14
CA THR A 207 21.75 0.49 -16.58
C THR A 207 20.27 0.44 -16.90
N VAL A 208 19.89 0.93 -18.08
CA VAL A 208 18.48 0.87 -18.52
C VAL A 208 18.04 -0.59 -18.67
N GLU A 209 18.98 -1.47 -19.05
CA GLU A 209 18.78 -2.91 -19.15
C GLU A 209 18.42 -3.54 -17.80
N ASP A 210 19.15 -3.21 -16.71
CA ASP A 210 18.85 -3.71 -15.36
C ASP A 210 17.46 -3.23 -14.88
N MET A 211 17.13 -1.96 -15.16
CA MET A 211 15.82 -1.40 -14.81
C MET A 211 14.67 -2.06 -15.58
N ASN A 212 14.84 -2.27 -16.89
CA ASN A 212 13.86 -2.97 -17.72
C ASN A 212 13.67 -4.41 -17.26
N GLU A 213 14.76 -5.09 -16.90
CA GLU A 213 14.71 -6.47 -16.43
C GLU A 213 14.04 -6.58 -15.05
N LEU A 214 14.36 -5.67 -14.12
CA LEU A 214 13.68 -5.58 -12.83
C LEU A 214 12.18 -5.37 -13.00
N GLU A 215 11.77 -4.48 -13.90
CA GLU A 215 10.37 -4.24 -14.22
C GLU A 215 9.68 -5.49 -14.79
N ARG A 216 10.32 -6.14 -15.77
CA ARG A 216 9.80 -7.36 -16.42
C ARG A 216 9.61 -8.48 -15.39
N GLN A 217 10.63 -8.76 -14.58
CA GLN A 217 10.57 -9.77 -13.54
C GLN A 217 9.51 -9.46 -12.49
N PHE A 218 9.38 -8.19 -12.08
CA PHE A 218 8.34 -7.80 -11.12
C PHE A 218 6.93 -8.03 -11.69
N LEU A 219 6.69 -7.71 -12.97
CA LEU A 219 5.41 -7.99 -13.63
C LEU A 219 5.08 -9.49 -13.69
N GLU A 220 6.07 -10.31 -14.02
CA GLU A 220 5.93 -11.77 -14.07
C GLU A 220 5.61 -12.35 -12.69
N LEU A 221 6.29 -11.89 -11.64
CA LEU A 221 6.02 -12.29 -10.26
C LEU A 221 4.65 -11.82 -9.76
N LEU A 222 4.13 -10.73 -10.31
CA LEU A 222 2.76 -10.28 -10.09
C LEU A 222 1.72 -11.06 -10.91
N GLN A 223 2.17 -12.00 -11.75
CA GLN A 223 1.32 -12.72 -12.71
C GLN A 223 0.51 -11.75 -13.58
N PHE A 224 1.09 -10.59 -13.89
CA PHE A 224 0.45 -9.48 -14.60
C PHE A 224 -0.84 -8.94 -13.93
N ASN A 225 -1.11 -9.27 -12.65
CA ASN A 225 -2.22 -8.71 -11.89
C ASN A 225 -1.88 -7.29 -11.40
N ILE A 226 -1.92 -6.33 -12.34
CA ILE A 226 -1.67 -4.91 -12.09
C ILE A 226 -2.95 -4.13 -11.80
N ASN A 227 -4.13 -4.71 -12.04
CA ASN A 227 -5.38 -3.99 -11.78
C ASN A 227 -5.59 -3.81 -10.27
N VAL A 228 -5.82 -2.57 -9.84
CA VAL A 228 -6.15 -2.23 -8.45
C VAL A 228 -7.56 -1.65 -8.41
N PRO A 229 -8.58 -2.44 -8.05
CA PRO A 229 -9.93 -1.94 -7.90
C PRO A 229 -10.01 -0.83 -6.85
N SER A 230 -10.92 0.14 -7.03
CA SER A 230 -11.11 1.25 -6.08
C SER A 230 -11.39 0.79 -4.65
N SER A 231 -12.03 -0.38 -4.47
CA SER A 231 -12.28 -0.98 -3.16
C SER A 231 -11.00 -1.48 -2.48
N VAL A 232 -10.06 -2.04 -3.25
CA VAL A 232 -8.75 -2.47 -2.73
C VAL A 232 -7.93 -1.24 -2.37
N TYR A 233 -7.88 -0.25 -3.26
CA TYR A 233 -7.25 1.03 -2.98
C TYR A 233 -7.77 1.68 -1.69
N ALA A 234 -9.10 1.78 -1.54
CA ALA A 234 -9.73 2.38 -0.37
C ALA A 234 -9.39 1.63 0.92
N LYS A 235 -9.39 0.28 0.89
CA LYS A 235 -8.93 -0.54 2.01
C LYS A 235 -7.51 -0.16 2.44
N TYR A 236 -6.56 -0.12 1.52
CA TYR A 236 -5.17 0.23 1.85
C TYR A 236 -5.03 1.65 2.39
N TYR A 237 -5.77 2.61 1.83
CA TYR A 237 -5.82 3.98 2.34
C TYR A 237 -6.29 4.03 3.81
N PHE A 238 -7.40 3.35 4.14
CA PHE A 238 -7.94 3.35 5.50
C PHE A 238 -7.07 2.58 6.50
N ASP A 239 -6.46 1.48 6.07
CA ASP A 239 -5.53 0.71 6.90
C ASP A 239 -4.24 1.52 7.18
N LEU A 240 -3.73 2.29 6.21
CA LEU A 240 -2.60 3.20 6.42
C LEU A 240 -2.95 4.33 7.38
N ARG A 241 -4.17 4.86 7.32
CA ARG A 241 -4.66 5.86 8.27
C ARG A 241 -4.71 5.29 9.69
N SER A 242 -5.22 4.06 9.84
CA SER A 242 -5.25 3.34 11.12
C SER A 242 -3.82 3.12 11.67
N LEU A 243 -2.87 2.74 10.81
CA LEU A 243 -1.45 2.60 11.16
C LEU A 243 -0.85 3.93 11.64
N SER A 244 -1.19 5.02 10.96
CA SER A 244 -0.75 6.38 11.28
C SER A 244 -1.23 6.83 12.67
N GLU A 245 -2.52 6.62 12.96
CA GLU A 245 -3.13 6.93 14.25
C GLU A 245 -2.52 6.12 15.40
N ALA A 246 -2.26 4.83 15.17
CA ALA A 246 -1.63 3.95 16.17
C ALA A 246 -0.17 4.35 16.50
N ASN A 247 0.51 5.05 15.59
CA ASN A 247 1.90 5.45 15.73
C ASN A 247 2.11 6.97 15.91
N ASN A 248 1.04 7.72 16.19
CA ASN A 248 1.06 9.19 16.36
C ASN A 248 1.68 9.92 15.15
N LEU A 249 1.47 9.39 13.94
CA LEU A 249 1.87 10.02 12.68
C LEU A 249 0.72 10.82 12.04
N SER A 250 -0.47 10.78 12.66
CA SER A 250 -1.70 11.41 12.17
C SER A 250 -1.63 12.94 12.19
N PHE A 251 -2.30 13.58 11.24
CA PHE A 251 -2.40 15.04 11.18
C PHE A 251 -3.20 15.60 12.37
N PRO A 252 -2.85 16.79 12.89
CA PRO A 252 -3.73 17.48 13.83
C PRO A 252 -5.04 17.82 13.14
N LEU A 253 -6.15 17.28 13.66
CA LEU A 253 -7.45 17.62 13.12
C LEU A 253 -7.72 19.13 13.25
N GLU A 254 -8.18 19.72 12.15
CA GLU A 254 -8.57 21.13 12.06
C GLU A 254 -10.09 21.25 11.95
N PRO A 255 -10.70 22.29 12.52
CA PRO A 255 -12.10 22.59 12.28
C PRO A 255 -12.34 22.78 10.79
N LEU A 256 -13.40 22.16 10.26
CA LEU A 256 -13.83 22.36 8.89
C LEU A 256 -14.24 23.83 8.69
N SER A 257 -13.44 24.56 7.91
CA SER A 257 -13.75 25.95 7.57
C SER A 257 -14.92 26.04 6.58
N ARG A 258 -15.61 27.19 6.53
CA ARG A 258 -16.70 27.43 5.56
C ARG A 258 -16.23 27.23 4.12
N ASP A 259 -15.03 27.72 3.79
CA ASP A 259 -14.47 27.59 2.44
C ASP A 259 -14.15 26.13 2.10
N LYS A 260 -13.60 25.36 3.06
CA LYS A 260 -13.35 23.93 2.89
C LYS A 260 -14.68 23.18 2.70
N ALA A 261 -15.70 23.51 3.49
CA ALA A 261 -17.03 22.90 3.38
C ALA A 261 -17.68 23.15 2.02
N GLN A 262 -17.64 24.39 1.52
CA GLN A 262 -18.17 24.75 0.21
C GLN A 262 -17.44 24.02 -0.93
N LYS A 263 -16.11 23.90 -0.86
CA LYS A 263 -15.32 23.14 -1.84
C LYS A 263 -15.70 21.66 -1.84
N LEU A 264 -15.80 21.05 -0.65
CA LEU A 264 -16.20 19.64 -0.52
C LEU A 264 -17.63 19.41 -1.03
N GLU A 265 -18.55 20.32 -0.76
CA GLU A 265 -19.92 20.25 -1.26
C GLU A 265 -19.97 20.36 -2.80
N ALA A 266 -19.19 21.27 -3.38
CA ALA A 266 -19.09 21.39 -4.83
C ALA A 266 -18.54 20.10 -5.48
N ILE A 267 -17.49 19.51 -4.90
CA ILE A 267 -16.93 18.22 -5.35
C ILE A 267 -17.99 17.11 -5.24
N SER A 268 -18.69 17.02 -4.11
CA SER A 268 -19.74 16.03 -3.89
C SER A 268 -20.85 16.12 -4.93
N ARG A 269 -21.31 17.34 -5.26
CA ARG A 269 -22.34 17.56 -6.29
C ARG A 269 -21.88 17.09 -7.67
N LEU A 270 -20.64 17.38 -8.05
CA LEU A 270 -20.06 16.92 -9.31
C LEU A 270 -19.98 15.39 -9.38
N CYS A 271 -19.60 14.74 -8.28
CA CYS A 271 -19.57 13.28 -8.20
C CYS A 271 -20.99 12.67 -8.32
N ASP A 272 -21.98 13.24 -7.63
CA ASP A 272 -23.37 12.78 -7.69
C ASP A 272 -23.95 12.89 -9.09
N ASP A 273 -23.69 13.99 -9.80
CA ASP A 273 -24.20 14.19 -11.16
C ASP A 273 -23.55 13.21 -12.14
N ARG A 274 -22.23 13.00 -12.04
CA ARG A 274 -21.53 11.97 -12.81
C ARG A 274 -22.11 10.58 -12.53
N TYR A 275 -22.41 10.26 -11.28
CA TYR A 275 -23.02 8.98 -10.90
C TYR A 275 -24.43 8.81 -11.46
N LYS A 276 -25.27 9.85 -11.39
CA LYS A 276 -26.62 9.85 -11.98
C LYS A 276 -26.56 9.64 -13.49
N ASP A 277 -25.59 10.24 -14.17
CA ASP A 277 -25.43 10.08 -15.62
C ASP A 277 -24.96 8.68 -16.01
N LEU A 278 -24.00 8.11 -15.26
CA LEU A 278 -23.62 6.70 -15.43
C LEU A 278 -24.81 5.76 -15.19
N ARG A 279 -25.63 6.02 -14.17
CA ARG A 279 -26.85 5.25 -13.88
C ARG A 279 -27.89 5.36 -15.00
N LYS A 280 -28.12 6.57 -15.53
CA LYS A 280 -29.02 6.78 -16.68
C LYS A 280 -28.49 6.04 -17.92
N ALA A 281 -27.18 6.09 -18.17
CA ALA A 281 -26.55 5.40 -19.30
C ALA A 281 -26.65 3.86 -19.15
N ALA A 282 -26.41 3.32 -17.95
CA ALA A 282 -26.58 1.90 -17.65
C ALA A 282 -28.04 1.45 -17.85
N LYS A 283 -29.01 2.25 -17.36
CA LYS A 283 -30.44 1.99 -17.54
C LYS A 283 -30.87 2.02 -19.01
N LYS A 284 -30.22 2.83 -19.86
CA LYS A 284 -30.44 2.83 -21.32
C LYS A 284 -29.83 1.62 -22.02
N ARG A 285 -28.71 1.07 -21.52
CA ARG A 285 -28.07 -0.14 -22.06
C ARG A 285 -28.77 -1.43 -21.64
N SER A 286 -29.43 -1.46 -20.48
CA SER A 286 -30.14 -2.63 -19.96
C SER A 286 -31.58 -2.80 -20.49
N VAL A 287 -32.02 -2.02 -21.50
CA VAL A 287 -33.38 -2.13 -22.07
C VAL A 287 -33.48 -3.24 -23.14
N SER A 288 -32.51 -4.15 -23.17
CA SER A 288 -32.52 -5.34 -24.03
C SER A 288 -32.35 -6.60 -23.17
N ALA A 289 -33.36 -6.92 -22.37
CA ALA A 289 -33.75 -8.26 -21.93
C ALA A 289 -34.78 -8.12 -20.79
N ASP A 290 -36.03 -8.41 -21.13
CA ASP A 290 -37.16 -8.84 -20.31
C ASP A 290 -37.51 -8.14 -18.97
N ASN A 291 -38.73 -7.59 -18.97
CA ASN A 291 -39.52 -7.25 -17.81
C ASN A 291 -39.47 -8.35 -16.75
N LEU A 292 -38.97 -8.05 -15.55
CA LEU A 292 -39.48 -8.58 -14.27
C LEU A 292 -38.89 -7.78 -13.09
N THR A 293 -39.78 -7.06 -12.39
CA THR A 293 -39.69 -6.56 -11.00
C THR A 293 -38.40 -5.82 -10.57
N VAL A 294 -38.47 -4.48 -10.58
CA VAL A 294 -37.49 -3.61 -9.91
C VAL A 294 -37.71 -3.66 -8.39
N VAL A 295 -36.86 -4.39 -7.67
CA VAL A 295 -36.73 -4.23 -6.22
C VAL A 295 -36.12 -2.86 -5.94
N ARG A 296 -36.90 -1.97 -5.32
CA ARG A 296 -36.45 -0.66 -4.85
C ARG A 296 -35.55 -0.86 -3.63
N TRP A 297 -34.24 -0.88 -3.85
CA TRP A 297 -33.27 -0.85 -2.76
C TRP A 297 -32.91 0.60 -2.41
N SER A 298 -33.09 0.97 -1.14
CA SER A 298 -32.73 2.26 -0.56
C SER A 298 -31.56 2.03 0.40
N PRO A 299 -30.36 2.62 0.17
CA PRO A 299 -29.32 2.59 1.20
C PRO A 299 -29.70 3.57 2.31
N ALA A 300 -29.64 3.09 3.56
CA ALA A 300 -29.76 3.93 4.75
C ALA A 300 -28.51 4.82 4.86
N ILE A 301 -28.75 6.12 5.02
CA ILE A 301 -27.72 7.10 5.36
C ILE A 301 -27.63 7.11 6.88
N ILE A 302 -26.52 6.64 7.43
CA ILE A 302 -26.23 6.83 8.86
C ILE A 302 -25.68 8.25 8.99
N SER A 303 -26.48 9.13 9.60
CA SER A 303 -26.07 10.47 10.08
C SER A 303 -25.29 10.37 11.38
#